data_AF-A0A9P9DCS0-F1
#
_entry.id   AF-A0A9P9DCS0-F1
#
_cell.length_a   1.000
_cell.length_b   1.000
_cell.length_c   1.000
_cell.angle_alpha   90.00
_cell.angle_beta   90.00
_cell.angle_gamma   90.00
#
_symmetry.space_group_name_H-M   'P 1'
#
loop_
_entity.id
_entity.type
_entity.pdbx_description
1 polymer ?
#
loop_
_entity_poly.entity_id
_entity_poly.type
_entity_poly.pdbx_seq_one_letter_code
_entity_poly.pdbx_strand_id
1 'polypeptide(L)'
;MSVMMSPSEATSDSSSLLPSDSISQAASSLLEPDCQHMVKRRKLRAVSTWDHFREAEGDEPHAKGGKILHYCRRCRNPPWSTHISGNARYHLENAHNVVVREDSRSQSKRQLAIENAFARTAAKQLQQAGEKETNTLRGVINVDAFREAQMLLAVHRHLPLNL
;
A
#
# COMPACT_ATOMS: atom_id res chain seq x y z
N MET A 1 25.90 -69.84 20.56
CA MET A 1 24.82 -68.83 20.69
C MET A 1 24.05 -68.80 19.39
N SER A 2 22.75 -68.57 19.48
CA SER A 2 21.67 -69.13 18.66
C SER A 2 21.65 -68.85 17.15
N VAL A 3 21.03 -69.79 16.46
CA VAL A 3 20.50 -69.78 15.09
C VAL A 3 19.31 -68.80 14.99
N MET A 4 19.13 -68.12 13.85
CA MET A 4 17.92 -68.19 12.99
C MET A 4 17.87 -67.05 11.94
N MET A 5 17.71 -67.49 10.68
CA MET A 5 17.50 -66.72 9.45
C MET A 5 16.02 -66.33 9.24
N SER A 6 15.80 -65.09 8.75
CA SER A 6 14.83 -64.61 7.71
C SER A 6 13.30 -64.84 7.87
N PRO A 7 12.38 -64.27 7.05
CA PRO A 7 12.46 -63.24 5.97
C PRO A 7 11.36 -62.12 5.97
N SER A 8 11.54 -61.14 5.06
CA SER A 8 10.63 -60.34 4.19
C SER A 8 9.20 -59.93 4.60
N GLU A 9 8.83 -58.65 4.35
CA GLU A 9 7.69 -58.25 3.50
C GLU A 9 7.64 -56.73 3.21
N ALA A 10 7.09 -56.37 2.04
CA ALA A 10 6.99 -55.02 1.48
C ALA A 10 5.52 -54.61 1.33
N THR A 11 5.16 -53.35 1.60
CA THR A 11 4.00 -52.59 1.05
C THR A 11 4.26 -51.09 1.30
N SER A 12 4.55 -50.29 0.28
CA SER A 12 3.65 -49.31 -0.35
C SER A 12 2.46 -48.86 0.50
N ASP A 13 2.41 -47.57 0.84
CA ASP A 13 1.16 -46.83 0.70
C ASP A 13 1.39 -45.34 0.41
N SER A 14 0.82 -44.92 -0.72
CA SER A 14 0.72 -43.54 -1.17
C SER A 14 -0.40 -42.84 -0.39
N SER A 15 -0.22 -41.58 -0.03
CA SER A 15 -1.37 -40.72 0.27
C SER A 15 -1.16 -39.32 -0.29
N SER A 16 -1.82 -39.12 -1.43
CA SER A 16 -2.07 -37.85 -2.08
C SER A 16 -2.92 -36.96 -1.18
N LEU A 17 -2.43 -35.79 -0.82
CA LEU A 17 -3.28 -34.72 -0.28
C LEU A 17 -3.56 -33.72 -1.41
N LEU A 18 -4.75 -33.86 -2.00
CA LEU A 18 -5.31 -32.92 -2.96
C LEU A 18 -5.67 -31.60 -2.23
N PRO A 19 -5.49 -30.43 -2.84
CA PRO A 19 -6.08 -29.19 -2.34
C PRO A 19 -7.60 -29.26 -2.50
N SER A 20 -8.34 -29.07 -1.40
CA SER A 20 -9.79 -28.92 -1.42
C SER A 20 -10.16 -27.57 -2.04
N ASP A 21 -10.72 -27.61 -3.24
CA ASP A 21 -11.54 -26.51 -3.76
C ASP A 21 -12.92 -26.57 -3.11
N SER A 22 -13.29 -25.53 -2.37
CA SER A 22 -14.66 -25.30 -1.95
C SER A 22 -15.00 -23.83 -2.10
N ILE A 23 -15.41 -23.48 -3.32
CA ILE A 23 -16.25 -22.32 -3.60
C ILE A 23 -17.68 -22.83 -3.57
N SER A 24 -18.49 -22.34 -2.64
CA SER A 24 -19.92 -22.17 -2.85
C SER A 24 -20.46 -21.07 -1.95
N GLN A 25 -21.09 -20.12 -2.63
CA GLN A 25 -21.82 -18.98 -2.11
C GLN A 25 -23.13 -19.44 -1.46
N ALA A 26 -23.57 -18.74 -0.43
CA ALA A 26 -25.00 -18.51 -0.18
C ALA A 26 -25.19 -17.21 0.59
N ALA A 27 -26.20 -16.45 0.17
CA ALA A 27 -26.39 -15.04 0.40
C ALA A 27 -27.23 -14.72 1.65
N SER A 28 -26.97 -13.51 2.16
CA SER A 28 -27.90 -12.52 2.73
C SER A 28 -28.82 -12.87 3.91
N SER A 29 -28.43 -12.36 5.07
CA SER A 29 -29.22 -11.54 6.02
C SER A 29 -28.25 -11.19 7.16
N LEU A 30 -28.13 -9.99 7.68
CA LEU A 30 -29.09 -8.92 7.94
C LEU A 30 -28.27 -7.65 8.14
N LEU A 31 -28.90 -6.50 7.93
CA LEU A 31 -28.39 -5.16 8.19
C LEU A 31 -27.87 -5.05 9.63
N GLU A 32 -26.56 -5.03 9.81
CA GLU A 32 -25.93 -4.50 11.02
C GLU A 32 -25.39 -3.11 10.69
N PRO A 33 -25.64 -2.11 11.56
CA PRO A 33 -25.30 -0.72 11.28
C PRO A 33 -23.80 -0.62 11.03
N ASP A 34 -23.44 0.10 9.97
CA ASP A 34 -22.10 0.60 9.69
C ASP A 34 -21.63 1.34 10.95
N CYS A 35 -21.00 0.60 11.87
CA CYS A 35 -20.23 1.14 12.95
C CYS A 35 -19.02 1.75 12.26
N GLN A 36 -19.23 2.96 11.73
CA GLN A 36 -18.19 3.85 11.28
C GLN A 36 -17.27 4.02 12.47
N HIS A 37 -16.26 3.16 12.52
CA HIS A 37 -15.03 3.43 13.20
C HIS A 37 -14.52 4.69 12.54
N MET A 38 -14.97 5.84 13.07
CA MET A 38 -14.37 7.12 12.83
C MET A 38 -12.98 6.98 13.43
N VAL A 39 -12.06 6.43 12.63
CA VAL A 39 -10.63 6.42 12.92
C VAL A 39 -10.35 7.86 13.28
N LYS A 40 -10.07 8.11 14.57
CA LYS A 40 -9.82 9.46 15.08
C LYS A 40 -8.70 10.01 14.24
N ARG A 41 -9.06 10.79 13.21
CA ARG A 41 -8.09 11.44 12.34
C ARG A 41 -7.25 12.26 13.29
N ARG A 42 -5.96 11.95 13.38
CA ARG A 42 -4.99 12.70 14.16
C ARG A 42 -5.24 14.17 13.82
N LYS A 43 -5.75 14.95 14.79
CA LYS A 43 -6.09 16.37 14.56
C LYS A 43 -4.85 16.99 13.96
N LEU A 44 -4.92 17.35 12.68
CA LEU A 44 -3.85 18.13 12.05
C LEU A 44 -3.72 19.36 12.93
N ARG A 45 -2.52 19.55 13.50
CA ARG A 45 -2.23 20.79 14.20
C ARG A 45 -2.51 21.88 13.16
N ALA A 46 -3.36 22.86 13.48
CA ALA A 46 -3.69 23.95 12.58
C ALA A 46 -2.46 24.89 12.47
N VAL A 47 -1.34 24.36 11.97
CA VAL A 47 -0.01 25.00 11.99
C VAL A 47 -0.10 26.36 11.33
N SER A 48 -0.66 26.42 10.11
CA SER A 48 -0.86 27.66 9.37
C SER A 48 -1.71 28.69 10.11
N THR A 49 -2.68 28.25 10.92
CA THR A 49 -3.47 29.17 11.75
C THR A 49 -2.62 29.76 12.88
N TRP A 50 -1.83 28.92 13.56
CA TRP A 50 -1.02 29.32 14.71
C TRP A 50 0.20 30.17 14.35
N ASP A 51 0.66 30.17 13.09
CA ASP A 51 1.73 31.05 12.61
C ASP A 51 1.41 32.55 12.75
N HIS A 52 0.12 32.91 12.83
CA HIS A 52 -0.33 34.28 13.08
C HIS A 52 -0.44 34.65 14.56
N PHE A 53 -0.14 33.70 15.45
CA PHE A 53 -0.24 33.85 16.89
C PHE A 53 1.14 33.78 17.56
N ARG A 54 1.22 34.35 18.75
CA ARG A 54 2.37 34.29 19.66
C ARG A 54 1.96 33.61 20.97
N GLU A 55 2.95 33.20 21.74
CA GLU A 55 2.75 32.79 23.13
C GLU A 55 2.49 34.02 24.01
N ALA A 56 2.05 33.78 25.25
CA ALA A 56 1.83 34.84 26.23
C ALA A 56 3.16 35.57 26.53
N GLU A 57 3.10 36.89 26.69
CA GLU A 57 4.27 37.71 27.01
C GLU A 57 4.03 38.53 28.29
N GLY A 58 5.03 38.61 29.16
CA GLY A 58 4.96 39.36 30.42
C GLY A 58 3.87 38.83 31.36
N ASP A 59 2.95 39.72 31.77
CA ASP A 59 1.87 39.42 32.71
C ASP A 59 0.62 38.79 32.06
N GLU A 60 0.68 38.46 30.77
CA GLU A 60 -0.42 37.79 30.07
C GLU A 60 -0.65 36.34 30.60
N PRO A 61 -1.91 35.91 30.78
CA PRO A 61 -2.18 34.54 31.22
C PRO A 61 -1.76 33.53 30.16
N HIS A 62 -0.92 32.58 30.56
CA HIS A 62 -0.38 31.55 29.67
C HIS A 62 -1.39 30.43 29.39
N ALA A 63 -2.28 30.16 30.35
CA ALA A 63 -3.31 29.15 30.23
C ALA A 63 -4.60 29.58 30.92
N LYS A 64 -5.74 29.15 30.38
CA LYS A 64 -7.05 29.33 31.00
C LYS A 64 -7.76 27.98 31.05
N GLY A 65 -8.08 27.52 32.26
CA GLY A 65 -8.71 26.21 32.48
C GLY A 65 -7.86 25.04 31.98
N GLY A 66 -6.54 25.08 32.21
CA GLY A 66 -5.60 24.03 31.82
C GLY A 66 -5.24 23.97 30.33
N LYS A 67 -5.71 24.93 29.52
CA LYS A 67 -5.41 25.01 28.08
C LYS A 67 -4.56 26.23 27.77
N ILE A 68 -3.50 26.02 26.98
CA ILE A 68 -2.57 27.08 26.56
C ILE A 68 -3.30 28.09 25.67
N LEU A 69 -3.11 29.37 25.96
CA LEU A 69 -3.64 30.48 25.17
C LEU A 69 -2.62 30.92 24.12
N HIS A 70 -3.13 31.25 22.94
CA HIS A 70 -2.36 31.84 21.85
C HIS A 70 -2.88 33.25 21.59
N TYR A 71 -1.98 34.22 21.52
CA TYR A 71 -2.29 35.65 21.37
C TYR A 71 -2.09 36.10 19.93
N CYS A 72 -3.00 36.88 19.38
CA CYS A 72 -2.87 37.39 18.01
C CYS A 72 -1.70 38.36 17.92
N ARG A 73 -0.75 38.15 17.00
CA ARG A 73 0.43 39.03 16.83
C ARG A 73 0.06 40.46 16.44
N ARG A 74 -1.09 40.66 15.80
CA ARG A 74 -1.56 41.93 15.25
C ARG A 74 -2.40 42.74 16.25
N CYS A 75 -3.09 42.08 17.17
CA CYS A 75 -3.85 42.75 18.23
C CYS A 75 -2.99 42.92 19.48
N ARG A 76 -2.46 44.13 19.69
CA ARG A 76 -1.70 44.48 20.92
C ARG A 76 -2.56 45.18 21.96
N ASN A 77 -3.45 46.10 21.57
CA ASN A 77 -4.29 46.87 22.50
C ASN A 77 -5.71 47.07 21.94
N PRO A 78 -6.75 46.39 22.47
CA PRO A 78 -6.67 45.32 23.46
C PRO A 78 -6.04 44.03 22.87
N PRO A 79 -5.33 43.23 23.67
CA PRO A 79 -4.80 41.94 23.22
C PRO A 79 -5.94 40.94 23.01
N TRP A 80 -5.85 40.15 21.94
CA TRP A 80 -6.83 39.11 21.63
C TRP A 80 -6.18 37.72 21.75
N SER A 81 -6.82 36.81 22.49
CA SER A 81 -6.29 35.46 22.70
C SER A 81 -7.36 34.36 22.62
N THR A 82 -6.92 33.16 22.25
CA THR A 82 -7.78 31.98 22.18
C THR A 82 -6.95 30.69 22.31
N HIS A 83 -7.58 29.62 22.76
CA HIS A 83 -7.03 28.26 22.70
C HIS A 83 -7.71 27.38 21.63
N ILE A 84 -8.71 27.93 20.93
CA ILE A 84 -9.56 27.22 19.97
C ILE A 84 -9.20 27.70 18.56
N SER A 85 -8.78 26.78 17.69
CA SER A 85 -8.37 27.09 16.31
C SER A 85 -9.51 27.62 15.43
N GLY A 86 -10.76 27.22 15.68
CA GLY A 86 -11.93 27.77 14.99
C GLY A 86 -12.10 29.27 15.24
N ASN A 87 -12.08 29.68 16.51
CA ASN A 87 -12.13 31.09 16.90
C ASN A 87 -10.93 31.86 16.35
N ALA A 88 -9.75 31.25 16.34
CA ALA A 88 -8.54 31.84 15.77
C ALA A 88 -8.73 32.18 14.28
N ARG A 89 -9.22 31.24 13.46
CA ARG A 89 -9.49 31.50 12.04
C ARG A 89 -10.54 32.58 11.83
N TYR A 90 -11.65 32.52 12.57
CA TYR A 90 -12.70 33.55 12.50
C TYR A 90 -12.17 34.94 12.83
N HIS A 91 -11.33 35.06 13.87
CA HIS A 91 -10.70 36.33 14.20
C HIS A 91 -9.76 36.83 13.10
N LEU A 92 -8.91 35.95 12.54
CA LEU A 92 -8.03 36.31 11.45
C LEU A 92 -8.80 36.79 10.20
N GLU A 93 -9.89 36.12 9.87
CA GLU A 93 -10.75 36.47 8.74
C GLU A 93 -11.46 37.81 8.98
N ASN A 94 -12.09 38.01 10.14
CA ASN A 94 -12.93 39.19 10.34
C ASN A 94 -12.17 40.43 10.83
N ALA A 95 -11.16 40.26 11.68
CA ALA A 95 -10.41 41.39 12.24
C ALA A 95 -9.20 41.78 11.36
N HIS A 96 -8.66 40.84 10.59
CA HIS A 96 -7.45 41.05 9.81
C HIS A 96 -7.61 40.72 8.32
N ASN A 97 -8.78 40.25 7.86
CA ASN A 97 -9.02 39.83 6.47
C ASN A 97 -8.00 38.79 5.97
N VAL A 98 -7.49 37.97 6.89
CA VAL A 98 -6.54 36.89 6.61
C VAL A 98 -7.30 35.57 6.58
N VAL A 99 -7.57 35.07 5.37
CA VAL A 99 -8.17 33.76 5.17
C VAL A 99 -7.07 32.70 5.20
N VAL A 100 -6.98 31.96 6.30
CA VAL A 100 -6.04 30.83 6.43
C VAL A 100 -6.66 29.61 5.77
N ARG A 101 -6.18 29.27 4.57
CA ARG A 101 -6.43 27.94 3.99
C ARG A 101 -5.41 26.97 4.55
N GLU A 102 -5.88 25.86 5.08
CA GLU A 102 -5.01 24.72 5.34
C GLU A 102 -4.66 24.15 3.96
N ASP A 103 -3.38 24.23 3.58
CA ASP A 103 -2.92 23.74 2.28
C ASP A 103 -3.43 22.31 2.08
N SER A 104 -4.20 22.11 1.01
CA SER A 104 -4.61 20.79 0.56
C SER A 104 -3.35 20.00 0.28
N ARG A 105 -2.94 19.17 1.25
CA ARG A 105 -1.70 18.39 1.30
C ARG A 105 -0.99 18.33 -0.05
N SER A 106 0.06 19.15 -0.22
CA SER A 106 1.08 18.86 -1.23
C SER A 106 1.44 17.39 -1.08
N GLN A 107 1.34 16.60 -2.16
CA GLN A 107 1.46 15.16 -2.14
C GLN A 107 2.64 14.74 -1.25
N SER A 108 2.35 14.15 -0.09
CA SER A 108 3.40 13.94 0.92
C SER A 108 4.46 13.01 0.33
N LYS A 109 5.74 13.16 0.74
CA LYS A 109 6.82 12.24 0.33
C LYS A 109 6.44 10.77 0.53
N ARG A 110 5.65 10.48 1.58
CA ARG A 110 5.08 9.15 1.85
C ARG A 110 4.11 8.70 0.74
N GLN A 111 3.22 9.58 0.30
CA GLN A 111 2.24 9.28 -0.75
C GLN A 111 2.95 8.95 -2.09
N LEU A 112 3.96 9.75 -2.44
CA LEU A 112 4.81 9.49 -3.61
C LEU A 112 5.56 8.15 -3.50
N ALA A 113 6.08 7.82 -2.33
CA ALA A 113 6.76 6.54 -2.10
C ALA A 113 5.81 5.34 -2.29
N ILE A 114 4.56 5.48 -1.83
CA ILE A 114 3.53 4.45 -1.99
C ILE A 114 3.20 4.25 -3.47
N GLU A 115 2.95 5.33 -4.21
CA GLU A 115 2.64 5.27 -5.65
C GLU A 115 3.80 4.65 -6.44
N ASN A 116 5.04 5.04 -6.15
CA ASN A 116 6.22 4.45 -6.77
C ASN A 116 6.37 2.96 -6.45
N ALA A 117 6.06 2.53 -5.23
CA ALA A 117 6.11 1.11 -4.87
C ALA A 117 5.10 0.29 -5.67
N PHE A 118 3.88 0.81 -5.85
CA PHE A 118 2.86 0.17 -6.67
C PHE A 118 3.25 0.13 -8.15
N ALA A 119 3.74 1.24 -8.70
CA ALA A 119 4.21 1.31 -10.09
C ALA A 119 5.31 0.29 -10.38
N ARG A 120 6.30 0.17 -9.48
CA ARG A 120 7.39 -0.82 -9.61
C ARG A 120 6.88 -2.26 -9.54
N THR A 121 5.90 -2.52 -8.67
CA THR A 121 5.31 -3.85 -8.53
C THR A 121 4.52 -4.22 -9.79
N ALA A 122 3.70 -3.31 -10.31
CA ALA A 122 2.93 -3.52 -11.53
C ALA A 122 3.85 -3.82 -12.73
N ALA A 123 4.91 -3.02 -12.92
CA ALA A 123 5.88 -3.24 -13.99
C ALA A 123 6.55 -4.62 -13.88
N LYS A 124 6.98 -5.00 -12.68
CA LYS A 124 7.61 -6.31 -12.43
C LYS A 124 6.65 -7.47 -12.71
N GLN A 125 5.38 -7.35 -12.30
CA GLN A 125 4.38 -8.40 -12.54
C GLN A 125 4.10 -8.56 -14.03
N LEU A 126 4.00 -7.47 -14.78
CA LEU A 126 3.81 -7.51 -16.23
C LEU A 126 4.99 -8.20 -16.93
N GLN A 127 6.22 -7.85 -16.56
CA GLN A 127 7.42 -8.50 -17.08
C GLN A 127 7.43 -10.00 -16.76
N GLN A 128 7.15 -10.37 -15.50
CA GLN A 128 7.11 -11.76 -15.09
C GLN A 128 6.00 -12.55 -15.80
N ALA A 129 4.86 -11.94 -16.10
CA ALA A 129 3.80 -12.58 -16.87
C ALA A 129 4.27 -12.92 -18.30
N GLY A 130 4.92 -11.97 -18.98
CA GLY A 130 5.48 -12.21 -20.33
C GLY A 130 6.62 -13.24 -20.33
N GLU A 131 7.51 -13.19 -19.34
CA GLU A 131 8.57 -14.19 -19.18
C GLU A 131 8.01 -15.59 -18.90
N LYS A 132 6.95 -15.69 -18.09
CA LYS A 132 6.26 -16.97 -17.86
C LYS A 132 5.63 -17.51 -19.13
N GLU A 133 4.89 -16.67 -19.88
CA GLU A 133 4.26 -17.06 -21.13
C GLU A 133 5.29 -17.58 -22.15
N THR A 134 6.37 -16.82 -22.38
CA THR A 134 7.43 -17.22 -23.31
C THR A 134 8.15 -18.50 -22.88
N ASN A 135 8.39 -18.69 -21.58
CA ASN A 135 8.97 -19.92 -21.06
C ASN A 135 8.03 -21.12 -21.22
N THR A 136 6.73 -20.94 -21.00
CA THR A 136 5.73 -21.99 -21.25
C THR A 136 5.71 -22.39 -22.72
N LEU A 137 5.66 -21.41 -23.63
CA LEU A 137 5.69 -21.67 -25.08
C LEU A 137 6.95 -22.41 -25.52
N ARG A 138 8.11 -22.04 -24.96
CA ARG A 138 9.38 -22.73 -25.22
C ARG A 138 9.35 -24.19 -24.75
N GLY A 139 8.73 -24.47 -23.62
CA GLY A 139 8.63 -25.82 -23.06
C GLY A 139 7.75 -26.78 -23.87
N VAL A 140 6.83 -26.27 -24.70
CA VAL A 140 5.94 -27.10 -25.53
C VAL A 140 6.64 -27.58 -26.82
N ILE A 141 7.74 -26.95 -27.24
CA ILE A 141 8.45 -27.31 -28.47
C ILE A 141 9.23 -28.61 -28.25
N ASN A 142 8.92 -29.65 -29.03
CA ASN A 142 9.76 -30.84 -29.12
C ASN A 142 11.01 -30.52 -29.97
N VAL A 143 12.08 -30.14 -29.28
CA VAL A 143 13.34 -29.71 -29.91
C VAL A 143 13.99 -30.86 -30.70
N ASP A 144 13.86 -32.10 -30.24
CA ASP A 144 14.47 -33.27 -30.89
C ASP A 144 13.78 -33.56 -32.22
N ALA A 145 12.44 -33.59 -32.23
CA ALA A 145 11.67 -33.76 -33.46
C ALA A 145 11.92 -32.62 -34.46
N PHE A 146 12.07 -31.38 -33.96
CA PHE A 146 12.41 -30.24 -34.80
C PHE A 146 13.80 -30.38 -35.44
N ARG A 147 14.82 -30.75 -34.66
CA ARG A 147 16.19 -30.99 -35.16
C ARG A 147 16.24 -32.15 -36.14
N GLU A 148 15.51 -33.24 -35.87
CA GLU A 148 15.42 -34.38 -36.76
C GLU A 148 14.80 -33.99 -38.11
N ALA A 149 13.69 -33.24 -38.09
CA ALA A 149 13.08 -32.70 -39.30
C ALA A 149 14.04 -31.78 -40.08
N GLN A 150 14.82 -30.94 -39.39
CA GLN A 150 15.85 -30.11 -40.03
C GLN A 150 16.94 -30.94 -40.70
N MET A 151 17.44 -32.00 -40.05
CA MET A 151 18.44 -32.89 -40.65
C MET A 151 17.88 -33.60 -41.88
N LEU A 152 16.65 -34.12 -41.80
CA LEU A 152 15.99 -34.78 -42.94
C LEU A 152 15.81 -33.81 -44.11
N LEU A 153 15.43 -32.57 -43.85
CA LEU A 153 15.31 -31.53 -44.89
C LEU A 153 16.67 -31.19 -45.52
N ALA A 154 17.73 -31.08 -44.73
CA ALA A 154 19.07 -30.81 -45.24
C ALA A 154 19.58 -31.94 -46.14
N VAL A 155 19.37 -33.20 -45.72
CA VAL A 155 19.80 -34.40 -46.47
C VAL A 155 18.98 -34.58 -47.75
N HIS A 156 17.67 -34.41 -47.70
CA HIS A 156 16.80 -34.70 -48.84
C HIS A 156 16.60 -33.54 -49.82
N ARG A 157 16.87 -32.29 -49.42
CA ARG A 157 16.59 -31.11 -50.26
C ARG A 157 17.75 -30.13 -50.42
N HIS A 158 18.97 -30.49 -50.00
CA HIS A 158 20.17 -29.64 -50.10
C HIS A 158 19.95 -28.21 -49.56
N LEU A 159 19.20 -28.07 -48.47
CA LEU A 159 18.97 -26.78 -47.83
C LEU A 159 20.21 -26.38 -47.00
N PRO A 160 20.77 -25.18 -47.18
CA PRO A 160 21.89 -24.72 -46.35
C PRO A 160 21.41 -24.50 -44.92
N LEU A 161 22.05 -25.19 -43.98
CA LEU A 161 21.84 -25.02 -42.54
C LEU A 161 22.53 -23.72 -42.11
N ASN A 162 21.76 -22.71 -41.70
CA ASN A 162 22.30 -21.61 -40.91
C ASN A 162 22.36 -22.10 -39.46
N LEU A 163 23.55 -22.52 -39.01
CA LEU A 163 23.84 -22.81 -37.60
C LEU A 163 23.93 -21.52 -36.79
#